data_AF-A0A7W1FY71-F1
#
_entry.id   AF-A0A7W1FY71-F1
#
_cell.length_a   1.000
_cell.length_b   1.000
_cell.length_c   1.000
_cell.angle_alpha   90.00
_cell.angle_beta   90.00
_cell.angle_gamma   90.00
#
_symmetry.space_group_name_H-M   'P 1'
#
loop_
_entity.id
_entity.type
_entity.pdbx_description
1 polymer ?
#
loop_
_entity_poly.entity_id
_entity_poly.type
_entity_poly.pdbx_seq_one_letter_code
_entity_poly.pdbx_strand_id
1 'polypeptide(L)'
;MKPTDDLFLLIKSLGKAEKRYFKLFITFQSGAKNYKRLFDAIDKQKTFNEKKILLQFKSEHFIRQVSVTKNYLYKMILKCMSLYHSGKSLTSEIIKLIEYIEVLYFKGHYKQAWKFLERAKKLAVEHEKFNLLPELYEWERKLLRIERNNKERLLAISGDIEKATKEIINQNQYQDISSKLWVQFAKSGKARTKETVAIFSKLFDKPLLETESKATSFLAKFYFNNSHIFYYRAMGDYKKAHQYSSKNISLFANASEFTKISLIDKYTSCLYNHLITSI
;
A
#
# COMPACT_ATOMS: atom_id res chain seq x y z
N MET A 1 -16.69 -8.97 -16.60
CA MET A 1 -16.51 -7.51 -16.39
C MET A 1 -17.39 -6.77 -17.38
N LYS A 2 -18.30 -5.90 -16.94
CA LYS A 2 -19.02 -4.99 -17.86
C LYS A 2 -18.15 -3.74 -18.05
N PRO A 3 -17.41 -3.58 -19.17
CA PRO A 3 -16.31 -2.61 -19.31
C PRO A 3 -16.75 -1.13 -19.44
N THR A 4 -17.94 -0.77 -18.96
CA THR A 4 -18.57 0.54 -19.22
C THR A 4 -18.96 1.29 -17.95
N ASP A 5 -19.23 0.57 -16.86
CA ASP A 5 -19.60 1.18 -15.57
C ASP A 5 -18.35 1.65 -14.80
N ASP A 6 -17.21 0.97 -15.00
CA ASP A 6 -15.96 1.26 -14.30
C ASP A 6 -15.48 2.70 -14.51
N LEU A 7 -15.61 3.25 -15.72
CA LEU A 7 -15.26 4.65 -16.00
C LEU A 7 -16.19 5.62 -15.27
N PHE A 8 -17.49 5.34 -15.25
CA PHE A 8 -18.44 6.16 -14.51
C PHE A 8 -18.14 6.12 -13.02
N LEU A 9 -17.95 4.93 -12.44
CA LEU A 9 -17.60 4.75 -11.04
C LEU A 9 -16.32 5.49 -10.68
N LEU A 10 -15.27 5.38 -11.52
CA LEU A 10 -14.03 6.12 -11.33
C LEU A 10 -14.25 7.64 -11.36
N ILE A 11 -15.00 8.17 -12.33
CA ILE A 11 -15.28 9.62 -12.40
C ILE A 11 -16.07 10.09 -11.16
N LYS A 12 -17.01 9.27 -10.67
CA LYS A 12 -17.81 9.61 -9.49
C LYS A 12 -17.03 9.53 -8.18
N SER A 13 -15.98 8.69 -8.10
CA SER A 13 -15.15 8.61 -6.89
C SER A 13 -14.19 9.79 -6.74
N LEU A 14 -13.90 10.53 -7.82
CA LEU A 14 -13.01 11.70 -7.76
C LEU A 14 -13.61 12.86 -6.94
N GLY A 15 -12.80 13.41 -6.04
CA GLY A 15 -13.10 14.65 -5.32
C GLY A 15 -13.04 15.89 -6.20
N LYS A 16 -13.56 17.03 -5.71
CA LYS A 16 -13.58 18.29 -6.45
C LYS A 16 -12.19 18.73 -6.93
N ALA A 17 -11.18 18.59 -6.08
CA ALA A 17 -9.79 18.95 -6.39
C ALA A 17 -9.19 18.05 -7.49
N GLU A 18 -9.43 16.74 -7.41
CA GLU A 18 -8.98 15.75 -8.40
C GLU A 18 -9.60 16.01 -9.77
N LYS A 19 -10.91 16.29 -9.82
CA LYS A 19 -11.60 16.64 -11.07
C LYS A 19 -11.05 17.92 -11.69
N ARG A 20 -10.75 18.93 -10.87
CA ARG A 20 -10.13 20.18 -11.34
C ARG A 20 -8.72 19.91 -11.90
N TYR A 21 -7.91 19.13 -11.18
CA TYR A 21 -6.57 18.76 -11.61
C TYR A 21 -6.60 17.99 -12.94
N PHE A 22 -7.50 17.00 -13.08
CA PHE A 22 -7.69 16.27 -14.32
C PHE A 22 -8.05 17.17 -15.50
N LYS A 23 -8.99 18.10 -15.32
CA LYS A 23 -9.38 19.04 -16.38
C LYS A 23 -8.21 19.92 -16.84
N LEU A 24 -7.33 20.31 -15.93
CA LEU A 24 -6.11 21.05 -16.29
C LEU A 24 -5.13 20.15 -17.04
N PHE A 25 -4.87 18.95 -16.52
CA PHE A 25 -3.94 17.96 -17.08
C PHE A 25 -4.24 17.62 -18.55
N ILE A 26 -5.52 17.44 -18.91
CA ILE A 26 -5.89 17.06 -20.27
C ILE A 26 -5.80 18.21 -21.27
N THR A 27 -5.71 19.47 -20.83
CA THR A 27 -5.76 20.65 -21.71
C THR A 27 -4.61 20.66 -22.72
N PHE A 28 -3.50 20.00 -22.39
CA PHE A 28 -2.29 19.94 -23.21
C PHE A 28 -2.22 18.72 -24.15
N GLN A 29 -3.24 17.85 -24.20
CA GLN A 29 -3.28 16.72 -25.13
C GLN A 29 -3.99 17.02 -26.46
N SER A 30 -3.56 16.36 -27.54
CA SER A 30 -4.33 16.32 -28.78
C SER A 30 -5.71 15.71 -28.55
N GLY A 31 -6.76 16.33 -29.07
CA GLY A 31 -8.15 15.89 -28.83
C GLY A 31 -8.69 16.17 -27.42
N ALA A 32 -7.98 16.94 -26.58
CA ALA A 32 -8.37 17.33 -25.22
C ALA A 32 -9.84 17.74 -25.07
N LYS A 33 -10.34 18.52 -26.05
CA LYS A 33 -11.71 19.04 -26.05
C LYS A 33 -12.75 17.92 -26.01
N ASN A 34 -12.53 16.81 -26.70
CA ASN A 34 -13.48 15.69 -26.76
C ASN A 34 -13.47 14.87 -25.47
N TYR A 35 -12.29 14.57 -24.93
CA TYR A 35 -12.16 13.84 -23.67
C TYR A 35 -12.71 14.64 -22.49
N LYS A 36 -12.48 15.96 -22.46
CA LYS A 36 -13.08 16.86 -21.46
C LYS A 36 -14.60 16.85 -21.53
N ARG A 37 -15.17 16.98 -22.74
CA ARG A 37 -16.62 16.95 -22.95
C ARG A 37 -17.24 15.62 -22.53
N LEU A 38 -16.59 14.50 -22.87
CA LEU A 38 -17.04 13.18 -22.47
C LEU A 38 -16.98 13.00 -20.95
N PHE A 39 -15.89 13.42 -20.32
CA PHE A 39 -15.75 13.42 -18.86
C PHE A 39 -16.87 14.20 -18.18
N ASP A 40 -17.12 15.44 -18.64
CA ASP A 40 -18.16 16.30 -18.07
C ASP A 40 -19.57 15.72 -18.28
N ALA A 41 -19.83 15.08 -19.42
CA ALA A 41 -21.10 14.43 -19.69
C ALA A 41 -21.33 13.24 -18.76
N ILE A 42 -20.30 12.41 -18.51
CA ILE A 42 -20.38 11.26 -17.59
C ILE A 42 -20.53 11.74 -16.14
N ASP A 43 -19.75 12.73 -15.70
CA ASP A 43 -19.78 13.23 -14.31
C ASP A 43 -21.15 13.80 -13.90
N LYS A 44 -21.83 14.46 -14.85
CA LYS A 44 -23.19 15.01 -14.65
C LYS A 44 -24.26 13.94 -14.47
N GLN A 45 -24.03 12.71 -14.89
CA GLN A 45 -25.01 11.65 -14.70
C GLN A 45 -25.09 11.24 -13.22
N LYS A 46 -26.32 11.02 -12.74
CA LYS A 46 -26.59 10.41 -11.43
C LYS A 46 -26.48 8.89 -11.50
N THR A 47 -27.02 8.31 -12.56
CA THR A 47 -26.93 6.89 -12.91
C THR A 47 -26.36 6.77 -14.32
N PHE A 48 -25.46 5.81 -14.53
CA PHE A 48 -24.81 5.67 -15.82
C PHE A 48 -25.82 5.29 -16.91
N ASN A 49 -25.81 6.06 -18.01
CA ASN A 49 -26.64 5.81 -19.18
C ASN A 49 -25.86 6.16 -20.45
N GLU A 50 -25.29 5.14 -21.08
CA GLU A 50 -24.51 5.30 -22.32
C GLU A 50 -25.35 5.81 -23.49
N LYS A 51 -26.61 5.38 -23.62
CA LYS A 51 -27.50 5.84 -24.69
C LYS A 51 -27.66 7.36 -24.68
N LYS A 52 -27.77 7.98 -23.49
CA LYS A 52 -27.81 9.45 -23.36
C LYS A 52 -26.53 10.12 -23.85
N ILE A 53 -25.36 9.51 -23.59
CA ILE A 53 -24.06 10.01 -24.05
C ILE A 53 -23.97 9.92 -25.57
N LEU A 54 -24.36 8.78 -26.15
CA LEU A 54 -24.39 8.57 -27.60
C LEU A 54 -25.30 9.59 -28.30
N LEU A 55 -26.50 9.83 -27.76
CA LEU A 55 -27.43 10.82 -28.29
C LEU A 55 -26.88 12.24 -28.19
N GLN A 56 -26.25 12.60 -27.07
CA GLN A 56 -25.66 13.93 -26.85
C GLN A 56 -24.53 14.25 -27.84
N PHE A 57 -23.73 13.25 -28.23
CA PHE A 57 -22.58 13.41 -29.12
C PHE A 57 -22.77 12.78 -30.50
N LYS A 58 -24.02 12.55 -30.94
CA LYS A 58 -24.33 11.78 -32.16
C LYS A 58 -23.61 12.27 -33.44
N SER A 59 -23.34 13.57 -33.54
CA SER A 59 -22.68 14.19 -34.69
C SER A 59 -21.15 14.21 -34.59
N GLU A 60 -20.59 13.74 -33.48
CA GLU A 60 -19.16 13.82 -33.20
C GLU A 60 -18.43 12.55 -33.62
N HIS A 61 -17.31 12.70 -34.34
CA HIS A 61 -16.56 11.55 -34.84
C HIS A 61 -16.05 10.63 -33.71
N PHE A 62 -15.69 11.19 -32.55
CA PHE A 62 -15.12 10.43 -31.43
C PHE A 62 -16.12 9.43 -30.80
N ILE A 63 -17.42 9.61 -31.01
CA ILE A 63 -18.44 8.71 -30.45
C ILE A 63 -18.66 7.46 -31.32
N ARG A 64 -18.21 7.48 -32.59
CA ARG A 64 -18.27 6.31 -33.48
C ARG A 64 -17.50 5.10 -32.91
N GLN A 65 -16.50 5.37 -32.06
CA GLN A 65 -15.77 4.36 -31.30
C GLN A 65 -15.85 4.67 -29.79
N VAL A 66 -17.06 4.86 -29.25
CA VAL A 66 -17.27 5.24 -27.85
C VAL A 66 -16.51 4.36 -26.86
N SER A 67 -16.43 3.04 -27.10
CA SER A 67 -15.71 2.10 -26.24
C SER A 67 -14.21 2.40 -26.20
N VAL A 68 -13.59 2.69 -27.35
CA VAL A 68 -12.18 3.07 -27.44
C VAL A 68 -11.94 4.42 -26.75
N THR A 69 -12.79 5.41 -27.03
CA THR A 69 -12.69 6.73 -26.41
C THR A 69 -12.81 6.66 -24.89
N LYS A 70 -13.74 5.86 -24.37
CA LYS A 70 -13.89 5.64 -22.92
C LYS A 70 -12.68 4.93 -22.32
N ASN A 71 -12.14 3.90 -22.98
CA ASN A 71 -10.94 3.22 -22.50
C ASN A 71 -9.73 4.16 -22.46
N TYR A 72 -9.59 5.02 -23.45
CA TYR A 72 -8.53 6.04 -23.46
C TYR A 72 -8.75 7.06 -22.33
N LEU A 73 -9.96 7.58 -22.17
CA LEU A 73 -10.31 8.49 -21.07
C LEU A 73 -10.03 7.86 -19.70
N TYR A 74 -10.40 6.60 -19.50
CA TYR A 74 -10.10 5.84 -18.29
C TYR A 74 -8.59 5.81 -17.99
N LYS A 75 -7.77 5.43 -18.99
CA LYS A 75 -6.31 5.41 -18.85
C LYS A 75 -5.73 6.80 -18.57
N MET A 76 -6.27 7.85 -19.19
CA MET A 76 -5.86 9.23 -18.92
C MET A 76 -6.17 9.65 -17.49
N ILE A 77 -7.35 9.31 -16.97
CA ILE A 77 -7.72 9.61 -15.59
C ILE A 77 -6.76 8.89 -14.65
N LEU A 78 -6.52 7.58 -14.84
CA LEU A 78 -5.57 6.82 -14.01
C LEU A 78 -4.16 7.43 -14.04
N LYS A 79 -3.64 7.78 -15.22
CA LYS A 79 -2.34 8.45 -15.36
C LYS A 79 -2.31 9.81 -14.66
N CYS A 80 -3.38 10.58 -14.77
CA CYS A 80 -3.48 11.87 -14.09
C CYS A 80 -3.52 11.71 -12.57
N MET A 81 -4.29 10.74 -12.08
CA MET A 81 -4.39 10.46 -10.65
C MET A 81 -3.07 9.92 -10.09
N SER A 82 -2.34 9.08 -10.83
CA SER A 82 -1.01 8.63 -10.37
C SER A 82 -0.03 9.79 -10.19
N LEU A 83 -0.09 10.81 -11.07
CA LEU A 83 0.68 12.05 -10.91
C LEU A 83 0.18 12.90 -9.74
N TYR A 84 -1.15 13.05 -9.60
CA TYR A 84 -1.76 13.83 -8.52
C TYR A 84 -1.47 13.25 -7.12
N HIS A 85 -1.36 11.93 -7.00
CA HIS A 85 -1.04 11.23 -5.75
C HIS A 85 0.46 10.86 -5.62
N SER A 86 1.29 11.25 -6.58
CA SER A 86 2.74 11.07 -6.49
C SER A 86 3.27 11.82 -5.27
N GLY A 87 4.04 11.13 -4.42
CA GLY A 87 4.58 11.69 -3.18
C GLY A 87 3.57 11.81 -2.01
N LYS A 88 2.32 11.35 -2.16
CA LYS A 88 1.36 11.32 -1.04
C LYS A 88 1.53 10.13 -0.10
N SER A 89 2.27 9.11 -0.52
CA SER A 89 2.65 8.00 0.35
C SER A 89 4.15 7.76 0.22
N LEU A 90 4.77 7.25 1.27
CA LEU A 90 6.20 6.92 1.20
C LEU A 90 6.50 5.93 0.08
N THR A 91 5.62 4.94 -0.09
CA THR A 91 5.76 3.95 -1.16
C THR A 91 5.74 4.62 -2.53
N SER A 92 4.83 5.58 -2.77
CA SER A 92 4.79 6.29 -4.04
C SER A 92 6.00 7.22 -4.23
N GLU A 93 6.52 7.81 -3.15
CA GLU A 93 7.78 8.57 -3.19
C GLU A 93 8.97 7.68 -3.56
N ILE A 94 9.15 6.53 -2.90
CA ILE A 94 10.27 5.62 -3.18
C ILE A 94 10.16 5.06 -4.61
N ILE A 95 8.98 4.66 -5.06
CA ILE A 95 8.76 4.23 -6.45
C ILE A 95 9.13 5.36 -7.41
N LYS A 96 8.76 6.61 -7.09
CA LYS A 96 9.11 7.75 -7.92
C LYS A 96 10.63 7.97 -8.01
N LEU A 97 11.35 7.75 -6.92
CA LEU A 97 12.81 7.80 -6.92
C LEU A 97 13.39 6.65 -7.78
N ILE A 98 12.82 5.45 -7.73
CA ILE A 98 13.21 4.33 -8.61
C ILE A 98 13.02 4.70 -10.09
N GLU A 99 11.89 5.32 -10.46
CA GLU A 99 11.66 5.82 -11.83
C GLU A 99 12.74 6.84 -12.25
N TYR A 100 13.16 7.73 -11.36
CA TYR A 100 14.23 8.69 -11.64
C TYR A 100 15.59 8.00 -11.82
N ILE A 101 15.92 7.02 -10.97
CA ILE A 101 17.14 6.22 -11.07
C ILE A 101 17.19 5.53 -12.43
N GLU A 102 16.09 4.88 -12.84
CA GLU A 102 15.98 4.18 -14.10
C GLU A 102 16.21 5.12 -15.30
N VAL A 103 15.51 6.26 -15.34
CA VAL A 103 15.67 7.25 -16.43
C VAL A 103 17.10 7.75 -16.51
N LEU A 104 17.71 8.12 -15.38
CA LEU A 104 19.08 8.64 -15.34
C LEU A 104 20.11 7.58 -15.71
N TYR A 105 19.92 6.34 -15.27
CA TYR A 105 20.77 5.21 -15.63
C TYR A 105 20.79 4.98 -17.15
N PHE A 106 19.62 4.90 -17.78
CA PHE A 106 19.53 4.70 -19.24
C PHE A 106 20.00 5.90 -20.06
N LYS A 107 20.05 7.10 -19.46
CA LYS A 107 20.63 8.32 -20.07
C LYS A 107 22.11 8.51 -19.77
N GLY A 108 22.76 7.60 -19.04
CA GLY A 108 24.18 7.68 -18.70
C GLY A 108 24.52 8.67 -17.58
N HIS A 109 23.52 9.23 -16.88
CA HIS A 109 23.71 10.18 -15.80
C HIS A 109 23.91 9.47 -14.43
N TYR A 110 24.89 8.58 -14.35
CA TYR A 110 25.07 7.66 -13.21
C TYR A 110 25.30 8.36 -11.86
N LYS A 111 26.09 9.44 -11.82
CA LYS A 111 26.30 10.24 -10.61
C LYS A 111 25.01 10.84 -10.05
N GLN A 112 24.05 11.17 -10.92
CA GLN A 112 22.74 11.68 -10.48
C GLN A 112 21.86 10.52 -10.00
N ALA A 113 21.90 9.38 -10.69
CA ALA A 113 21.17 8.17 -10.29
C ALA A 113 21.56 7.72 -8.87
N TRP A 114 22.84 7.77 -8.52
CA TRP A 114 23.32 7.47 -7.17
C TRP A 114 22.66 8.30 -6.07
N LYS A 115 22.53 9.62 -6.27
CA LYS A 115 21.89 10.51 -5.28
C LYS A 115 20.45 10.11 -4.99
N PHE A 116 19.70 9.72 -6.03
CA PHE A 116 18.32 9.26 -5.86
C PHE A 116 18.25 7.87 -5.22
N LEU A 117 19.20 6.97 -5.57
CA LEU A 117 19.32 5.64 -4.96
C LEU A 117 19.59 5.72 -3.46
N GLU A 118 20.56 6.54 -3.03
CA GLU A 118 20.89 6.71 -1.61
C GLU A 118 19.69 7.23 -0.82
N ARG A 119 18.99 8.25 -1.35
CA ARG A 119 17.77 8.77 -0.74
C ARG A 119 16.68 7.70 -0.65
N ALA A 120 16.45 6.95 -1.72
CA ALA A 120 15.42 5.92 -1.76
C ALA A 120 15.70 4.78 -0.77
N LYS A 121 16.95 4.32 -0.68
CA LYS A 121 17.38 3.32 0.32
C LYS A 121 17.19 3.82 1.74
N LYS A 122 17.60 5.07 2.02
CA LYS A 122 17.44 5.69 3.34
C LYS A 122 15.96 5.70 3.75
N LEU A 123 15.08 6.22 2.91
CA LEU A 123 13.64 6.22 3.16
C LEU A 123 13.07 4.81 3.35
N ALA A 124 13.52 3.84 2.54
CA ALA A 124 13.05 2.47 2.64
C ALA A 124 13.47 1.79 3.96
N VAL A 125 14.69 2.03 4.44
CA VAL A 125 15.17 1.49 5.73
C VAL A 125 14.48 2.19 6.90
N GLU A 126 14.48 3.52 6.93
CA GLU A 126 13.93 4.32 8.04
C GLU A 126 12.44 4.04 8.32
N HIS A 127 11.70 3.63 7.30
CA HIS A 127 10.27 3.37 7.39
C HIS A 127 9.89 1.93 7.07
N GLU A 128 10.84 1.00 7.20
CA GLU A 128 10.62 -0.44 7.10
C GLU A 128 9.91 -0.88 5.80
N LYS A 129 10.20 -0.21 4.67
CA LYS A 129 9.73 -0.61 3.34
C LYS A 129 10.62 -1.70 2.75
N PHE A 130 10.80 -2.79 3.50
CA PHE A 130 11.71 -3.88 3.15
C PHE A 130 11.41 -4.47 1.76
N ASN A 131 10.13 -4.51 1.35
CA ASN A 131 9.71 -4.98 0.03
C ASN A 131 10.31 -4.19 -1.15
N LEU A 132 10.74 -2.94 -0.94
CA LEU A 132 11.33 -2.10 -1.99
C LEU A 132 12.87 -2.18 -2.00
N LEU A 133 13.48 -2.70 -0.92
CA LEU A 133 14.93 -2.77 -0.81
C LEU A 133 15.58 -3.70 -1.84
N PRO A 134 15.06 -4.90 -2.15
CA PRO A 134 15.64 -5.76 -3.19
C PRO A 134 15.79 -5.06 -4.54
N GLU A 135 14.76 -4.33 -4.98
CA GLU A 135 14.80 -3.57 -6.24
C GLU A 135 15.86 -2.47 -6.18
N LEU A 136 15.95 -1.73 -5.08
CA LEU A 136 16.96 -0.68 -4.88
C LEU A 136 18.39 -1.26 -4.89
N TYR A 137 18.59 -2.42 -4.26
CA TYR A 137 19.87 -3.13 -4.27
C TYR A 137 20.26 -3.64 -5.67
N GLU A 138 19.30 -4.02 -6.50
CA GLU A 138 19.57 -4.35 -7.90
C GLU A 138 19.93 -3.12 -8.74
N TRP A 139 19.33 -1.95 -8.47
CA TRP A 139 19.80 -0.69 -9.06
C TRP A 139 21.22 -0.32 -8.61
N GLU A 140 21.54 -0.52 -7.34
CA GLU A 140 22.91 -0.36 -6.82
C GLU A 140 23.89 -1.27 -7.55
N ARG A 141 23.52 -2.55 -7.75
CA ARG A 141 24.32 -3.53 -8.49
C ARG A 141 24.61 -3.07 -9.91
N LYS A 142 23.59 -2.56 -10.61
CA LYS A 142 23.73 -2.04 -11.98
C LYS A 142 24.72 -0.85 -12.01
N LEU A 143 24.58 0.11 -11.10
CA LEU A 143 25.46 1.28 -11.03
C LEU A 143 26.92 0.90 -10.72
N LEU A 144 27.15 0.01 -9.74
CA LEU A 144 28.48 -0.44 -9.36
C LEU A 144 29.21 -1.18 -10.50
N ARG A 145 28.47 -1.94 -11.33
CA ARG A 145 29.04 -2.62 -12.50
C ARG A 145 29.52 -1.65 -13.59
N ILE A 146 28.90 -0.48 -13.69
CA ILE A 146 29.35 0.59 -14.60
C ILE A 146 30.62 1.24 -14.07
N GLU A 147 30.69 1.54 -12.77
CA GLU A 147 31.83 2.25 -12.17
C GLU A 147 33.09 1.38 -12.01
N ARG A 148 32.93 0.05 -11.89
CA ARG A 148 34.01 -0.96 -11.83
C ARG A 148 35.04 -0.76 -10.69
N ASN A 149 34.74 0.08 -9.71
CA ASN A 149 35.67 0.53 -8.68
C ASN A 149 35.41 -0.09 -7.29
N ASN A 150 34.22 -0.62 -7.01
CA ASN A 150 33.86 -1.12 -5.67
C ASN A 150 33.31 -2.57 -5.71
N LYS A 151 34.23 -3.51 -5.90
CA LYS A 151 33.93 -4.95 -5.98
C LYS A 151 33.41 -5.52 -4.67
N GLU A 152 33.92 -5.06 -3.53
CA GLU A 152 33.48 -5.50 -2.21
C GLU A 152 32.01 -5.16 -1.97
N ARG A 153 31.60 -3.91 -2.25
CA ARG A 153 30.19 -3.52 -2.16
C ARG A 153 29.33 -4.36 -3.08
N LEU A 154 29.77 -4.60 -4.32
CA LEU A 154 29.04 -5.42 -5.29
C LEU A 154 28.77 -6.85 -4.81
N LEU A 155 29.74 -7.46 -4.11
CA LEU A 155 29.60 -8.79 -3.50
C LEU A 155 28.68 -8.77 -2.27
N ALA A 156 28.68 -7.68 -1.50
CA ALA A 156 27.84 -7.53 -0.32
C ALA A 156 26.33 -7.42 -0.62
N ILE A 157 25.95 -6.97 -1.83
CA ILE A 157 24.55 -6.74 -2.23
C ILE A 157 23.67 -7.96 -1.98
N SER A 158 24.15 -9.16 -2.32
CA SER A 158 23.35 -10.37 -2.14
C SER A 158 23.00 -10.64 -0.68
N GLY A 159 23.93 -10.34 0.25
CA GLY A 159 23.67 -10.42 1.68
C GLY A 159 22.67 -9.37 2.17
N ASP A 160 22.67 -8.17 1.59
CA ASP A 160 21.70 -7.13 1.93
C ASP A 160 20.28 -7.47 1.43
N ILE A 161 20.17 -8.06 0.24
CA ILE A 161 18.90 -8.59 -0.28
C ILE A 161 18.39 -9.71 0.62
N GLU A 162 19.27 -10.62 1.05
CA GLU A 162 18.90 -11.71 1.96
C GLU A 162 18.39 -11.17 3.32
N LYS A 163 19.08 -10.17 3.90
CA LYS A 163 18.63 -9.48 5.12
C LYS A 163 17.26 -8.85 4.95
N ALA A 164 17.05 -8.08 3.89
CA ALA A 164 15.74 -7.48 3.60
C ALA A 164 14.65 -8.56 3.43
N THR A 165 14.98 -9.67 2.78
CA THR A 165 14.06 -10.80 2.57
C THR A 165 13.68 -11.47 3.89
N LYS A 166 14.63 -11.63 4.81
CA LYS A 166 14.36 -12.15 6.16
C LYS A 166 13.39 -11.27 6.94
N GLU A 167 13.52 -9.95 6.86
CA GLU A 167 12.57 -9.01 7.48
C GLU A 167 11.17 -9.11 6.87
N ILE A 168 11.08 -9.23 5.53
CA ILE A 168 9.80 -9.45 4.83
C ILE A 168 9.13 -10.74 5.31
N ILE A 169 9.89 -11.84 5.37
CA ILE A 169 9.38 -13.14 5.83
C ILE A 169 8.91 -13.04 7.29
N ASN A 170 9.71 -12.44 8.17
CA ASN A 170 9.36 -12.27 9.58
C ASN A 170 8.03 -11.53 9.74
N GLN A 171 7.89 -10.37 9.08
CA GLN A 171 6.67 -9.58 9.13
C GLN A 171 5.45 -10.35 8.59
N ASN A 172 5.61 -11.05 7.46
CA ASN A 172 4.53 -11.82 6.85
C ASN A 172 4.07 -12.99 7.72
N GLN A 173 4.99 -13.67 8.41
CA GLN A 173 4.66 -14.76 9.33
C GLN A 173 3.80 -14.27 10.50
N TYR A 174 4.14 -13.14 11.13
CA TYR A 174 3.30 -12.56 12.19
C TYR A 174 1.95 -12.09 11.65
N GLN A 175 1.93 -11.44 10.48
CA GLN A 175 0.70 -10.98 9.86
C GLN A 175 -0.25 -12.14 9.54
N ASP A 176 0.27 -13.25 9.02
CA ASP A 176 -0.51 -14.46 8.71
C ASP A 176 -1.14 -15.05 9.97
N ILE A 177 -0.35 -15.22 11.04
CA ILE A 177 -0.86 -15.73 12.32
C ILE A 177 -1.94 -14.80 12.90
N SER A 178 -1.65 -13.50 12.95
CA SER A 178 -2.61 -12.49 13.44
C SER A 178 -3.90 -12.48 12.62
N SER A 179 -3.81 -12.63 11.29
CA SER A 179 -4.97 -12.64 10.40
C SER A 179 -5.82 -13.89 10.63
N LYS A 180 -5.20 -15.07 10.78
CA LYS A 180 -5.91 -16.33 11.07
C LYS A 180 -6.66 -16.26 12.41
N LEU A 181 -6.01 -15.71 13.45
CA LEU A 181 -6.63 -15.50 14.75
C LEU A 181 -7.79 -14.50 14.67
N TRP A 182 -7.62 -13.39 13.95
CA TRP A 182 -8.69 -12.42 13.72
C TRP A 182 -9.88 -13.03 12.98
N VAL A 183 -9.66 -13.75 11.87
CA VAL A 183 -10.73 -14.41 11.11
C VAL A 183 -11.51 -15.39 12.00
N GLN A 184 -10.80 -16.20 12.78
CA GLN A 184 -11.44 -17.15 13.70
C GLN A 184 -12.24 -16.44 14.79
N PHE A 185 -11.70 -15.34 15.34
CA PHE A 185 -12.38 -14.50 16.33
C PHE A 185 -13.61 -13.80 15.74
N ALA A 186 -13.52 -13.25 14.54
CA ALA A 186 -14.65 -12.64 13.85
C ALA A 186 -15.78 -13.64 13.59
N LYS A 187 -15.44 -14.90 13.32
CA LYS A 187 -16.41 -15.99 13.07
C LYS A 187 -17.10 -16.49 14.34
N SER A 188 -16.36 -16.64 15.44
CA SER A 188 -16.83 -17.39 16.62
C SER A 188 -16.88 -16.59 17.93
N GLY A 189 -16.30 -15.39 17.96
CA GLY A 189 -16.16 -14.58 19.16
C GLY A 189 -15.32 -15.29 20.23
N LYS A 190 -15.76 -15.19 21.49
CA LYS A 190 -15.18 -15.93 22.61
C LYS A 190 -15.36 -17.44 22.39
N ALA A 191 -14.31 -18.22 22.62
CA ALA A 191 -14.37 -19.68 22.56
C ALA A 191 -15.28 -20.21 23.68
N ARG A 192 -16.31 -21.00 23.31
CA ARG A 192 -17.32 -21.54 24.24
C ARG A 192 -17.33 -23.07 24.29
N THR A 193 -16.62 -23.73 23.38
CA THR A 193 -16.58 -25.20 23.28
C THR A 193 -15.14 -25.70 23.26
N LYS A 194 -14.94 -26.98 23.56
CA LYS A 194 -13.59 -27.60 23.52
C LYS A 194 -12.97 -27.52 22.12
N GLU A 195 -13.79 -27.65 21.07
CA GLU A 195 -13.34 -27.58 19.69
C GLU A 195 -12.87 -26.16 19.33
N THR A 196 -13.63 -25.13 19.71
CA THR A 196 -13.24 -23.74 19.45
C THR A 196 -11.98 -23.35 20.19
N VAL A 197 -11.81 -23.80 21.44
CA VAL A 197 -10.57 -23.63 22.21
C VAL A 197 -9.39 -24.31 21.51
N ALA A 198 -9.54 -25.56 21.06
CA ALA A 198 -8.48 -26.29 20.37
C ALA A 198 -8.04 -25.59 19.07
N ILE A 199 -8.98 -25.00 18.30
CA ILE A 199 -8.66 -24.25 17.08
C ILE A 199 -7.79 -23.02 17.41
N PHE A 200 -8.20 -22.20 18.39
CA PHE A 200 -7.42 -21.02 18.78
C PHE A 200 -6.04 -21.41 19.31
N SER A 201 -5.95 -22.41 20.18
CA SER A 201 -4.68 -22.89 20.72
C SER A 201 -3.75 -23.39 19.62
N LYS A 202 -4.24 -24.14 18.63
CA LYS A 202 -3.42 -24.59 17.49
C LYS A 202 -2.90 -23.44 16.62
N LEU A 203 -3.68 -22.38 16.47
CA LEU A 203 -3.27 -21.18 15.73
C LEU A 203 -2.22 -20.37 16.50
N PHE A 204 -2.34 -20.35 17.82
CA PHE A 204 -1.48 -19.58 18.72
C PHE A 204 -0.20 -20.30 19.12
N ASP A 205 -0.20 -21.64 19.16
CA ASP A 205 0.95 -22.48 19.48
C ASP A 205 1.97 -22.47 18.33
N LYS A 206 2.77 -21.40 18.30
CA LYS A 206 3.80 -21.11 17.31
C LYS A 206 5.04 -20.59 18.01
N PRO A 207 6.25 -21.08 17.67
CA PRO A 207 7.49 -20.58 18.25
C PRO A 207 7.69 -19.07 18.09
N LEU A 208 7.10 -18.45 17.06
CA LEU A 208 7.15 -17.00 16.85
C LEU A 208 6.39 -16.21 17.92
N LEU A 209 5.34 -16.78 18.52
CA LEU A 209 4.50 -16.09 19.50
C LEU A 209 5.00 -16.23 20.94
N GLU A 210 6.05 -17.02 21.19
CA GLU A 210 6.59 -17.20 22.54
C GLU A 210 7.26 -15.94 23.10
N THR A 211 7.96 -15.19 22.25
CA THR A 211 8.81 -14.07 22.67
C THR A 211 8.75 -12.92 21.67
N GLU A 212 8.53 -11.71 22.18
CA GLU A 212 8.45 -10.49 21.37
C GLU A 212 9.79 -10.17 20.67
N SER A 213 10.92 -10.63 21.21
CA SER A 213 12.25 -10.39 20.62
C SER A 213 12.43 -10.99 19.22
N LYS A 214 11.63 -12.00 18.86
CA LYS A 214 11.61 -12.59 17.51
C LYS A 214 10.88 -11.69 16.50
N ALA A 215 10.16 -10.67 16.94
CA ALA A 215 9.51 -9.68 16.08
C ALA A 215 10.45 -8.48 15.89
N THR A 216 11.11 -8.44 14.75
CA THR A 216 12.26 -7.54 14.50
C THR A 216 11.85 -6.13 14.08
N SER A 217 10.70 -6.00 13.41
CA SER A 217 10.19 -4.74 12.87
C SER A 217 8.98 -4.19 13.63
N PHE A 218 8.64 -2.92 13.42
CA PHE A 218 7.44 -2.28 13.97
C PHE A 218 6.18 -3.08 13.63
N LEU A 219 6.02 -3.47 12.36
CA LEU A 219 4.85 -4.22 11.93
C LEU A 219 4.85 -5.65 12.48
N ALA A 220 6.00 -6.31 12.57
CA ALA A 220 6.09 -7.61 13.21
C ALA A 220 5.63 -7.55 14.68
N LYS A 221 6.11 -6.56 15.45
CA LYS A 221 5.71 -6.34 16.86
C LYS A 221 4.21 -6.05 16.98
N PHE A 222 3.68 -5.21 16.09
CA PHE A 222 2.25 -4.92 16.04
C PHE A 222 1.41 -6.19 15.85
N TYR A 223 1.78 -7.05 14.89
CA TYR A 223 1.08 -8.30 14.61
C TYR A 223 1.30 -9.39 15.68
N PHE A 224 2.47 -9.43 16.30
CA PHE A 224 2.74 -10.23 17.49
C PHE A 224 1.75 -9.88 18.62
N ASN A 225 1.66 -8.60 18.97
CA ASN A 225 0.74 -8.12 20.00
C ASN A 225 -0.73 -8.38 19.63
N ASN A 226 -1.12 -8.13 18.37
CA ASN A 226 -2.49 -8.43 17.92
C ASN A 226 -2.83 -9.91 18.00
N SER A 227 -1.89 -10.81 17.68
CA SER A 227 -2.10 -12.25 17.83
C SER A 227 -2.45 -12.60 19.27
N HIS A 228 -1.72 -12.02 20.24
CA HIS A 228 -2.00 -12.19 21.67
C HIS A 228 -3.35 -11.57 22.08
N ILE A 229 -3.68 -10.37 21.60
CA ILE A 229 -4.97 -9.72 21.86
C ILE A 229 -6.12 -10.62 21.41
N PHE A 230 -6.10 -11.12 20.17
CA PHE A 230 -7.18 -11.95 19.65
C PHE A 230 -7.28 -13.29 20.37
N TYR A 231 -6.14 -13.93 20.66
CA TYR A 231 -6.11 -15.18 21.41
C TYR A 231 -6.67 -15.03 22.83
N TYR A 232 -6.18 -14.07 23.62
CA TYR A 232 -6.64 -13.90 24.99
C TYR A 232 -8.08 -13.42 25.09
N ARG A 233 -8.54 -12.58 24.15
CA ARG A 233 -9.98 -12.25 24.03
C ARG A 233 -10.81 -13.50 23.74
N ALA A 234 -10.34 -14.38 22.85
CA ALA A 234 -11.02 -15.64 22.56
C ALA A 234 -11.09 -16.54 23.81
N MET A 235 -10.05 -16.56 24.64
CA MET A 235 -10.02 -17.32 25.89
C MET A 235 -10.80 -16.63 27.04
N GLY A 236 -11.19 -15.37 26.87
CA GLY A 236 -11.85 -14.57 27.91
C GLY A 236 -10.90 -13.96 28.94
N ASP A 237 -9.59 -13.99 28.70
CA ASP A 237 -8.59 -13.33 29.54
C ASP A 237 -8.38 -11.88 29.06
N TYR A 238 -9.35 -11.02 29.37
CA TYR A 238 -9.32 -9.61 28.97
C TYR A 238 -8.16 -8.84 29.60
N LYS A 239 -7.73 -9.24 30.81
CA LYS A 239 -6.57 -8.64 31.49
C LYS A 239 -5.30 -8.82 30.65
N LYS A 240 -4.99 -10.04 30.19
CA LYS A 240 -3.84 -10.24 29.29
C LYS A 240 -4.04 -9.57 27.95
N ALA A 241 -5.24 -9.63 27.37
CA ALA A 241 -5.52 -8.92 26.12
C ALA A 241 -5.24 -7.42 26.24
N HIS A 242 -5.58 -6.81 27.38
CA HIS A 242 -5.32 -5.39 27.66
C HIS A 242 -3.82 -5.07 27.81
N GLN A 243 -3.03 -5.98 28.40
CA GLN A 243 -1.58 -5.81 28.46
C GLN A 243 -0.96 -5.71 27.06
N TYR A 244 -1.36 -6.59 26.13
CA TYR A 244 -0.85 -6.56 24.76
C TYR A 244 -1.44 -5.40 23.93
N SER A 245 -2.69 -4.98 24.18
CA SER A 245 -3.23 -3.78 23.54
C SER A 245 -2.49 -2.51 24.01
N SER A 246 -2.13 -2.43 25.29
CA SER A 246 -1.31 -1.35 25.86
C SER A 246 0.10 -1.29 25.26
N LYS A 247 0.71 -2.46 24.97
CA LYS A 247 1.97 -2.53 24.22
C LYS A 247 1.83 -1.94 22.83
N ASN A 248 0.75 -2.24 22.11
CA ASN A 248 0.50 -1.63 20.80
C ASN A 248 0.25 -0.12 20.88
N ILE A 249 -0.47 0.37 21.89
CA ILE A 249 -0.62 1.80 22.14
C ILE A 249 0.74 2.46 22.35
N SER A 250 1.58 1.86 23.20
CA SER A 250 2.95 2.35 23.47
C SER A 250 3.82 2.33 22.22
N LEU A 251 3.69 1.28 21.40
CA LEU A 251 4.40 1.14 20.13
C LEU A 251 4.05 2.30 19.17
N PHE A 252 2.77 2.63 19.03
CA PHE A 252 2.34 3.79 18.21
C PHE A 252 2.63 5.14 18.87
N ALA A 253 2.61 5.26 20.19
CA ALA A 253 2.94 6.49 20.89
C ALA A 253 4.40 6.92 20.62
N ASN A 254 5.32 5.95 20.55
CA ASN A 254 6.72 6.16 20.22
C ASN A 254 7.00 6.28 18.70
N ALA A 255 5.98 6.11 17.86
CA ALA A 255 6.12 6.21 16.42
C ALA A 255 6.01 7.66 15.94
N SER A 256 6.72 7.97 14.85
CA SER A 256 6.58 9.27 14.17
C SER A 256 5.13 9.51 13.73
N GLU A 257 4.73 10.77 13.64
CA GLU A 257 3.39 11.14 13.14
C GLU A 257 3.16 10.61 11.72
N PHE A 258 4.21 10.62 10.89
CA PHE A 258 4.21 10.03 9.57
C PHE A 258 3.88 8.53 9.60
N THR A 259 4.48 7.77 10.52
CA THR A 259 4.19 6.34 10.70
C THR A 259 2.72 6.12 11.05
N LYS A 260 2.15 6.92 11.98
CA LYS A 260 0.73 6.83 12.36
C LYS A 260 -0.20 7.10 11.18
N ILE A 261 0.04 8.16 10.42
CA ILE A 261 -0.76 8.51 9.23
C ILE A 261 -0.66 7.43 8.16
N SER A 262 0.56 6.94 7.87
CA SER A 262 0.76 5.91 6.85
C SER A 262 0.17 4.54 7.22
N LEU A 263 -0.10 4.32 8.50
CA LEU A 263 -0.69 3.10 9.05
C LEU A 263 -2.02 3.39 9.76
N ILE A 264 -2.80 4.36 9.28
CA ILE A 264 -4.00 4.85 9.96
C ILE A 264 -5.00 3.74 10.30
N ASP A 265 -5.19 2.76 9.40
CA ASP A 265 -6.07 1.62 9.65
C ASP A 265 -5.59 0.73 10.81
N LYS A 266 -4.28 0.60 10.98
CA LYS A 266 -3.68 -0.15 12.09
C LYS A 266 -3.74 0.65 13.39
N TYR A 267 -3.54 1.96 13.30
CA TYR A 267 -3.63 2.84 14.46
C TYR A 267 -5.06 2.92 15.01
N THR A 268 -6.07 3.05 14.14
CA THR A 268 -7.47 3.00 14.57
C THR A 268 -7.85 1.66 15.16
N SER A 269 -7.40 0.54 14.55
CA SER A 269 -7.56 -0.80 15.12
C SER A 269 -6.91 -0.94 16.51
N CYS A 270 -5.72 -0.34 16.71
CA CYS A 270 -5.03 -0.31 17.99
C CYS A 270 -5.87 0.38 19.07
N LEU A 271 -6.38 1.58 18.79
CA LEU A 271 -7.23 2.34 19.70
C LEU A 271 -8.51 1.56 20.06
N TYR A 272 -9.17 1.00 19.05
CA TYR A 272 -10.38 0.19 19.23
C TYR A 272 -10.15 -1.04 20.12
N ASN A 273 -9.08 -1.80 19.85
CA ASN A 273 -8.74 -2.98 20.63
C ASN A 273 -8.39 -2.62 22.08
N HIS A 274 -7.74 -1.48 22.32
CA HIS A 274 -7.42 -1.03 23.66
C HIS A 274 -8.68 -0.70 24.47
N LEU A 275 -9.61 0.07 23.89
CA LEU A 275 -10.89 0.42 24.52
C LEU A 275 -11.77 -0.80 24.85
N ILE A 276 -11.77 -1.82 23.99
CA ILE A 276 -12.59 -3.03 24.25
C ILE A 276 -11.98 -3.92 25.33
N THR A 277 -10.66 -3.89 25.47
CA THR A 277 -9.95 -4.74 26.44
C THR A 277 -9.87 -4.11 27.83
N SER A 278 -10.23 -2.84 27.99
CA SER A 278 -10.25 -2.14 29.29
C SER A 278 -11.51 -2.36 30.12
N ILE A 279 -12.47 -3.16 29.62
CA ILE A 279 -13.73 -3.53 30.30
C ILE A 279 -13.53 -4.87 31.01
#